data_AF-A0A1C3L5D7-F1
#
_entry.id   AF-A0A1C3L5D7-F1
#
_cell.length_a   1.000
_cell.length_b   1.000
_cell.length_c   1.000
_cell.angle_alpha   90.00
_cell.angle_beta   90.00
_cell.angle_gamma   90.00
#
_symmetry.space_group_name_H-M   'P 1'
#
loop_
_entity.id
_entity.type
_entity.pdbx_description
1 polymer ?
#
loop_
_entity_poly.entity_id
_entity_poly.type
_entity_poly.pdbx_seq_one_letter_code
_entity_poly.pdbx_strand_id
1 'polypeptide(L)'
;MYSGKFLKNTYSLPYKARCLSNVSNFLPKPSYNLHYFLLSSDIPFGENEIHLIEYDDTSFSIRNVEIFEHKDEIDHMVCLGMHEKKQGEKKVILCTSGFQSFDVSNGTEQMKYTCSLWQGCVNNMEGKYSDDVVVRRDPQVEEADTKIDDEVDTKIDDEVDTKTGDEASANVGDEAGANVGDEAGANVGDEASANVGDEENEVDSSFRMNGNVKRKYVCGEGKKKEPLENMCELKSSEEYVRIKNIAVDDYESEFRKIAIIDKYHYTIFEKNKNDINYILSKNVEKELNYGVFDPHHENILTVISDIHFYGYDIRNNKEIFSTYTNHKANLSSIDFNTNIPNVVITSSNDGYIKFWDLRFIKTDFFTLNIHSHWITSAHFNNFHDELLLTTSTDNTVKLHKIEYSSNLNLQKKETNYELIKTYKDHEESVYHGAWSKTDAWVFASLSYDGRCVVNSVPTEQKYKILL
;
A
#
# COMPACT_ATOMS: atom_id res chain seq x y z
N MET A 1 24.87 6.56 -14.96
CA MET A 1 24.92 5.07 -14.99
C MET A 1 24.72 4.58 -13.57
N TYR A 2 23.49 4.22 -13.20
CA TYR A 2 23.24 3.54 -11.93
C TYR A 2 23.73 2.09 -12.07
N SER A 3 24.69 1.69 -11.23
CA SER A 3 25.10 0.29 -11.12
C SER A 3 23.87 -0.52 -10.71
N GLY A 4 23.49 -1.53 -11.50
CA GLY A 4 22.43 -2.48 -11.18
C GLY A 4 22.78 -3.37 -9.99
N LYS A 5 22.87 -2.78 -8.79
CA LYS A 5 22.88 -3.52 -7.54
C LYS A 5 21.46 -4.01 -7.33
N PHE A 6 21.24 -5.31 -7.58
CA PHE A 6 20.01 -5.98 -7.18
C PHE A 6 19.86 -5.82 -5.67
N LEU A 7 18.83 -5.07 -5.29
CA LEU A 7 18.42 -4.87 -3.91
C LEU A 7 17.77 -6.19 -3.45
N LYS A 8 18.41 -6.89 -2.51
CA LYS A 8 17.93 -8.18 -1.98
C LYS A 8 16.53 -8.10 -1.37
N ASN A 9 16.10 -6.91 -0.99
CA ASN A 9 14.79 -6.58 -0.44
C ASN A 9 13.75 -6.16 -1.49
N THR A 10 13.97 -6.49 -2.77
CA THR A 10 13.02 -6.24 -3.86
C THR A 10 12.52 -7.55 -4.45
N TYR A 11 11.20 -7.65 -4.62
CA TYR A 11 10.53 -8.71 -5.35
C TYR A 11 9.77 -8.09 -6.53
N SER A 12 9.84 -8.70 -7.71
CA SER A 12 9.15 -8.18 -8.89
C SER A 12 8.22 -9.24 -9.42
N LEU A 13 6.95 -8.88 -9.54
CA LEU A 13 5.99 -9.66 -10.28
C LEU A 13 6.27 -9.56 -11.79
N PRO A 14 5.97 -10.62 -12.55
CA PRO A 14 6.07 -10.59 -14.01
C PRO A 14 5.02 -9.67 -14.66
N TYR A 15 3.98 -9.29 -13.91
CA TYR A 15 2.85 -8.50 -14.34
C TYR A 15 2.69 -7.26 -13.47
N LYS A 16 1.81 -6.35 -13.92
CA LYS A 16 1.35 -5.23 -13.09
C LYS A 16 0.73 -5.77 -11.82
N ALA A 17 0.73 -4.94 -10.78
CA ALA A 17 0.18 -5.32 -9.49
C ALA A 17 -0.62 -4.19 -8.88
N ARG A 18 -1.64 -4.58 -8.13
CA ARG A 18 -2.62 -3.65 -7.58
C ARG A 18 -2.77 -3.77 -6.08
N CYS A 19 -2.76 -4.99 -5.54
CA CYS A 19 -3.03 -5.24 -4.14
C CYS A 19 -1.79 -5.76 -3.39
N LEU A 20 -1.55 -5.17 -2.21
CA LEU A 20 -0.58 -5.62 -1.23
C LEU A 20 -1.31 -5.81 0.09
N SER A 21 -1.25 -7.01 0.67
CA SER A 21 -1.75 -7.28 2.02
C SER A 21 -0.62 -7.79 2.90
N ASN A 22 -0.55 -7.31 4.13
CA ASN A 22 0.22 -7.99 5.17
C ASN A 22 -0.50 -9.30 5.56
N VAL A 23 0.25 -10.24 6.12
CA VAL A 23 -0.27 -11.51 6.63
C VAL A 23 -0.12 -11.52 8.14
N SER A 24 -1.24 -11.72 8.84
CA SER A 24 -1.22 -11.95 10.30
C SER A 24 -0.81 -13.40 10.60
N ASN A 25 0.22 -13.56 11.42
CA ASN A 25 0.75 -14.86 11.78
C ASN A 25 -0.01 -15.45 12.98
N PHE A 26 -0.92 -16.41 12.74
CA PHE A 26 -1.36 -17.37 13.77
C PHE A 26 -0.52 -18.64 13.74
N LEU A 27 0.78 -18.49 13.51
CA LEU A 27 1.70 -19.60 13.50
C LEU A 27 2.11 -19.94 14.94
N PRO A 28 2.06 -21.21 15.36
CA PRO A 28 2.45 -21.67 16.70
C PRO A 28 3.91 -21.34 17.09
N LYS A 29 4.77 -21.09 16.10
CA LYS A 29 6.17 -20.67 16.27
C LYS A 29 6.45 -19.47 15.35
N PRO A 30 6.12 -18.25 15.76
CA PRO A 30 6.50 -17.08 14.98
C PRO A 30 8.02 -16.91 15.05
N SER A 31 8.70 -17.07 13.91
CA SER A 31 10.05 -16.55 13.77
C SER A 31 9.94 -15.03 13.64
N TYR A 32 10.33 -14.28 14.67
CA TYR A 32 10.20 -12.82 14.70
C TYR A 32 10.91 -12.11 13.53
N ASN A 33 11.88 -12.77 12.91
CA ASN A 33 12.65 -12.24 11.80
C ASN A 33 11.96 -12.45 10.43
N LEU A 34 10.88 -13.22 10.37
CA LEU A 34 10.17 -13.54 9.14
C LEU A 34 8.88 -12.73 9.03
N HIS A 35 8.73 -12.05 7.90
CA HIS A 35 7.60 -11.19 7.59
C HIS A 35 6.97 -11.64 6.29
N TYR A 36 5.64 -11.84 6.29
CA TYR A 36 4.92 -12.37 5.14
C TYR A 36 4.00 -11.30 4.55
N PHE A 37 4.02 -11.21 3.22
CA PHE A 37 3.16 -10.33 2.45
C PHE A 37 2.53 -11.10 1.29
N LEU A 38 1.30 -10.75 0.95
CA LEU A 38 0.59 -11.24 -0.22
C LEU A 38 0.53 -10.14 -1.27
N LEU A 39 0.83 -10.50 -2.51
CA LEU A 39 0.77 -9.63 -3.67
C LEU A 39 -0.14 -10.24 -4.72
N SER A 40 -1.02 -9.46 -5.33
CA SER A 40 -1.80 -9.92 -6.48
C SER A 40 -1.27 -9.32 -7.77
N SER A 41 -1.20 -10.12 -8.83
CA SER A 41 -1.11 -9.59 -10.18
C SER A 41 -2.40 -8.89 -10.58
N ASP A 42 -2.28 -8.02 -11.56
CA ASP A 42 -3.37 -7.31 -12.21
C ASP A 42 -3.26 -7.53 -13.73
N ILE A 43 -3.86 -8.63 -14.17
CA ILE A 43 -4.03 -8.99 -15.58
C ILE A 43 -5.52 -8.87 -15.89
N PRO A 44 -5.93 -7.81 -16.60
CA PRO A 44 -7.30 -7.67 -17.07
C PRO A 44 -7.68 -8.86 -17.96
N PHE A 45 -8.84 -9.45 -17.72
CA PHE A 45 -9.41 -10.55 -18.51
C PHE A 45 -8.51 -11.79 -18.65
N GLY A 46 -7.57 -11.99 -17.72
CA GLY A 46 -6.64 -13.12 -17.70
C GLY A 46 -6.56 -13.81 -16.35
N GLU A 47 -5.81 -14.91 -16.30
CA GLU A 47 -5.55 -15.64 -15.05
C GLU A 47 -4.56 -14.85 -14.19
N ASN A 48 -5.04 -14.37 -13.05
CA ASN A 48 -4.24 -13.69 -12.06
C ASN A 48 -3.52 -14.69 -11.14
N GLU A 49 -2.46 -14.21 -10.52
CA GLU A 49 -1.62 -14.95 -9.59
C GLU A 49 -1.55 -14.18 -8.27
N ILE A 50 -1.65 -14.91 -7.16
CA ILE A 50 -1.42 -14.36 -5.82
C ILE A 50 -0.12 -14.96 -5.29
N HIS A 51 0.86 -14.09 -5.04
CA HIS A 51 2.19 -14.47 -4.58
C HIS A 51 2.29 -14.26 -3.07
N LEU A 52 2.58 -15.33 -2.33
CA LEU A 52 3.00 -15.24 -0.93
C LEU A 52 4.51 -15.08 -0.88
N ILE A 53 4.96 -13.93 -0.40
CA ILE A 53 6.39 -13.64 -0.21
C ILE A 53 6.75 -13.63 1.27
N GLU A 54 7.98 -14.05 1.55
CA GLU A 54 8.62 -14.05 2.86
C GLU A 54 9.84 -13.13 2.78
N TYR A 55 9.89 -12.16 3.69
CA TYR A 55 11.06 -11.33 3.92
C TYR A 55 11.72 -11.76 5.22
N ASP A 56 13.03 -12.01 5.16
CA ASP A 56 13.84 -12.31 6.33
C ASP A 56 14.71 -11.10 6.68
N ASP A 57 14.45 -10.53 7.85
CA ASP A 57 15.15 -9.36 8.37
C ASP A 57 16.64 -9.64 8.65
N THR A 58 17.03 -10.90 8.90
CA THR A 58 18.44 -11.23 9.16
C THR A 58 19.29 -11.28 7.89
N SER A 59 18.71 -11.78 6.79
CA SER A 59 19.40 -11.90 5.50
C SER A 59 19.10 -10.72 4.56
N PHE A 60 18.17 -9.84 4.93
CA PHE A 60 17.63 -8.75 4.13
C PHE A 60 17.16 -9.22 2.75
N SER A 61 16.63 -10.44 2.67
CA SER A 61 16.28 -11.09 1.42
C SER A 61 14.79 -11.43 1.34
N ILE A 62 14.23 -11.29 0.14
CA ILE A 62 12.88 -11.73 -0.16
C ILE A 62 12.92 -13.06 -0.91
N ARG A 63 12.06 -13.97 -0.48
CA ARG A 63 11.78 -15.25 -1.12
C ARG A 63 10.31 -15.31 -1.48
N ASN A 64 10.01 -15.87 -2.66
CA ASN A 64 8.65 -16.33 -2.93
C ASN A 64 8.42 -17.66 -2.20
N VAL A 65 7.39 -17.73 -1.35
CA VAL A 65 7.01 -18.96 -0.63
C VAL A 65 6.14 -19.82 -1.56
N GLU A 66 5.01 -19.25 -1.99
CA GLU A 66 3.97 -19.95 -2.75
C GLU A 66 3.37 -19.03 -3.82
N ILE A 67 2.85 -19.61 -4.89
CA ILE A 67 2.08 -18.91 -5.94
C ILE A 67 0.74 -19.60 -6.06
N PHE A 68 -0.33 -18.83 -5.97
CA PHE A 68 -1.70 -19.29 -6.06
C PHE A 68 -2.34 -18.87 -7.37
N GLU A 69 -3.02 -19.80 -8.05
CA GLU A 69 -3.83 -19.48 -9.24
C GLU A 69 -5.15 -18.83 -8.84
N HIS A 70 -5.50 -17.71 -9.49
CA HIS A 70 -6.76 -17.02 -9.33
C HIS A 70 -7.32 -16.60 -10.70
N LYS A 71 -8.41 -17.21 -11.12
CA LYS A 71 -8.90 -17.04 -12.51
C LYS A 71 -9.56 -15.68 -12.78
N ASP A 72 -10.12 -15.07 -11.75
CA ASP A 72 -10.87 -13.81 -11.89
C ASP A 72 -9.94 -12.60 -11.67
N GLU A 73 -10.42 -11.42 -12.07
CA GLU A 73 -9.76 -10.13 -11.78
C GLU A 73 -9.73 -9.85 -10.28
N ILE A 74 -8.70 -9.17 -9.78
CA ILE A 74 -8.55 -8.84 -8.35
C ILE A 74 -8.46 -7.32 -8.20
N ASP A 75 -9.58 -6.72 -7.79
CA ASP A 75 -9.67 -5.28 -7.48
C ASP A 75 -9.09 -4.95 -6.11
N HIS A 76 -9.42 -5.79 -5.11
CA HIS A 76 -8.95 -5.69 -3.73
C HIS A 76 -8.67 -7.07 -3.16
N MET A 77 -7.66 -7.16 -2.30
CA MET A 77 -7.27 -8.39 -1.62
C MET A 77 -6.85 -8.09 -0.18
N VAL A 78 -7.39 -8.85 0.77
CA VAL A 78 -7.00 -8.79 2.17
C VAL A 78 -6.75 -10.19 2.71
N CYS A 79 -5.66 -10.36 3.45
CA CYS A 79 -5.38 -11.58 4.20
C CYS A 79 -6.13 -11.56 5.53
N LEU A 80 -6.92 -12.61 5.79
CA LEU A 80 -7.63 -12.76 7.07
C LEU A 80 -6.78 -13.48 8.12
N GLY A 81 -5.81 -14.28 7.67
CA GLY A 81 -4.85 -14.90 8.56
C GLY A 81 -4.25 -16.17 7.98
N MET A 82 -3.18 -16.62 8.64
CA MET A 82 -2.49 -17.86 8.34
C MET A 82 -2.49 -18.78 9.56
N HIS A 83 -3.07 -19.97 9.42
CA HIS A 83 -3.26 -20.94 10.50
C HIS A 83 -2.53 -22.26 10.23
N GLU A 84 -1.98 -22.86 11.27
CA GLU A 84 -1.40 -24.20 11.21
C GLU A 84 -2.36 -25.23 11.81
N LYS A 85 -2.72 -26.26 11.04
CA LYS A 85 -3.53 -27.39 11.54
C LYS A 85 -2.66 -28.33 12.37
N LYS A 86 -3.31 -29.16 13.21
CA LYS A 86 -2.65 -30.16 14.08
C LYS A 86 -1.73 -31.17 13.35
N GLN A 87 -1.81 -31.27 12.02
CA GLN A 87 -0.95 -32.12 11.20
C GLN A 87 0.28 -31.39 10.61
N GLY A 88 0.50 -30.12 10.95
CA GLY A 88 1.57 -29.29 10.39
C GLY A 88 1.23 -28.62 9.05
N GLU A 89 0.05 -28.91 8.49
CA GLU A 89 -0.45 -28.26 7.28
C GLU A 89 -0.79 -26.80 7.58
N LYS A 90 -0.13 -25.87 6.88
CA LYS A 90 -0.38 -24.44 7.01
C LYS A 90 -1.37 -24.00 5.94
N LYS A 91 -2.37 -23.21 6.32
CA LYS A 91 -3.37 -22.67 5.42
C LYS A 91 -3.43 -21.15 5.53
N VAL A 92 -3.59 -20.50 4.39
CA VAL A 92 -3.85 -19.07 4.31
C VAL A 92 -5.30 -18.85 3.93
N ILE A 93 -5.96 -17.90 4.59
CA ILE A 93 -7.32 -17.46 4.27
C ILE A 93 -7.24 -16.04 3.73
N LEU A 94 -7.82 -15.84 2.56
CA LEU A 94 -7.81 -14.55 1.87
C LEU A 94 -9.21 -14.19 1.38
N CYS A 95 -9.50 -12.90 1.39
CA CYS A 95 -10.71 -12.31 0.84
C CYS A 95 -10.33 -11.50 -0.39
N THR A 96 -10.90 -11.83 -1.54
CA THR A 96 -10.72 -11.06 -2.77
C THR A 96 -12.05 -10.49 -3.22
N SER A 97 -12.02 -9.28 -3.74
CA SER A 97 -13.10 -8.73 -4.56
C SER A 97 -12.62 -8.56 -5.97
N GLY A 98 -13.53 -8.75 -6.91
CA GLY A 98 -13.21 -8.60 -8.31
C GLY A 98 -14.44 -8.70 -9.18
N PHE A 99 -14.15 -8.87 -10.46
CA PHE A 99 -15.13 -8.88 -11.51
C PHE A 99 -15.14 -10.25 -12.19
N GLN A 100 -16.32 -10.84 -12.30
CA GLN A 100 -16.50 -12.14 -12.93
C GLN A 100 -17.42 -11.99 -14.15
N SER A 101 -16.95 -12.46 -15.30
CA SER A 101 -17.75 -12.61 -16.50
C SER A 101 -18.48 -13.95 -16.49
N PHE A 102 -19.78 -13.94 -16.79
CA PHE A 102 -20.57 -15.14 -16.98
C PHE A 102 -21.07 -15.20 -18.41
N ASP A 103 -20.81 -16.34 -19.06
CA ASP A 103 -21.47 -16.69 -20.31
C ASP A 103 -22.91 -17.09 -20.02
N VAL A 104 -23.86 -16.20 -20.33
CA VAL A 104 -25.27 -16.55 -20.34
C VAL A 104 -25.55 -17.34 -21.63
N SER A 105 -26.36 -18.39 -21.53
CA SER A 105 -26.75 -19.29 -22.64
C SER A 105 -27.38 -18.60 -23.88
N ASN A 106 -27.56 -17.28 -23.86
CA ASN A 106 -28.03 -16.44 -24.96
C ASN A 106 -26.93 -15.59 -25.64
N GLY A 107 -25.64 -15.78 -25.30
CA GLY A 107 -24.52 -15.09 -25.95
C GLY A 107 -24.31 -13.63 -25.50
N THR A 108 -24.96 -13.21 -24.42
CA THR A 108 -24.66 -11.94 -23.74
C THR A 108 -23.77 -12.23 -22.53
N GLU A 109 -22.53 -11.76 -22.55
CA GLU A 109 -21.68 -11.76 -21.35
C GLU A 109 -22.32 -10.85 -20.30
N GLN A 110 -22.68 -11.41 -19.16
CA GLN A 110 -23.17 -10.64 -18.03
C GLN A 110 -22.06 -10.54 -16.99
N MET A 111 -21.86 -9.32 -16.53
CA MET A 111 -20.70 -8.90 -15.77
C MET A 111 -21.13 -8.55 -14.36
N LYS A 112 -20.50 -9.17 -13.35
CA LYS A 112 -20.91 -9.01 -11.94
C LYS A 112 -19.71 -8.86 -11.01
N TYR A 113 -19.80 -7.89 -10.10
CA TYR A 113 -18.86 -7.76 -8.99
C TYR A 113 -19.14 -8.82 -7.93
N THR A 114 -18.09 -9.54 -7.55
CA THR A 114 -18.16 -10.60 -6.53
C THR A 114 -17.10 -10.39 -5.48
N CYS A 115 -17.35 -10.91 -4.29
CA CYS A 115 -16.37 -11.00 -3.24
C CYS A 115 -16.41 -12.40 -2.65
N SER A 116 -15.26 -13.06 -2.59
CA SER A 116 -15.15 -14.46 -2.19
C SER A 116 -14.07 -14.65 -1.13
N LEU A 117 -14.31 -15.60 -0.24
CA LEU A 117 -13.31 -16.14 0.68
C LEU A 117 -12.64 -17.35 0.04
N TRP A 118 -11.31 -17.35 0.06
CA TRP A 118 -10.50 -18.40 -0.50
C TRP A 118 -9.56 -18.97 0.56
N GLN A 119 -9.25 -20.25 0.40
CA GLN A 119 -8.30 -20.98 1.23
C GLN A 119 -7.20 -21.58 0.37
N GLY A 120 -5.95 -21.28 0.70
CA GLY A 120 -4.77 -21.88 0.06
C GLY A 120 -3.98 -22.74 1.04
N CYS A 121 -3.43 -23.86 0.56
CA CYS A 121 -2.47 -24.65 1.35
C CYS A 121 -1.06 -24.12 1.08
N VAL A 122 -0.29 -23.90 2.15
CA VAL A 122 1.10 -23.43 2.08
C VAL A 122 2.01 -24.58 2.45
N ASN A 123 2.71 -25.13 1.46
CA ASN A 123 3.54 -26.31 1.63
C ASN A 123 5.02 -25.96 1.71
N ASN A 124 5.43 -24.85 1.09
CA ASN A 124 6.84 -24.51 0.90
C ASN A 124 7.42 -23.55 1.94
N MET A 125 7.02 -23.67 3.21
CA MET A 125 7.55 -22.83 4.30
C MET A 125 8.96 -23.25 4.77
N GLU A 126 9.34 -24.52 4.61
CA GLU A 126 10.62 -25.06 5.12
C GLU A 126 11.76 -25.13 4.08
N GLY A 127 11.60 -24.48 2.92
CA GLY A 127 12.66 -24.42 1.91
C GLY A 127 13.95 -23.84 2.50
N LYS A 128 15.08 -24.53 2.32
CA LYS A 128 16.40 -23.95 2.58
C LYS A 128 16.60 -22.76 1.63
N TYR A 129 17.34 -21.74 2.06
CA TYR A 129 18.02 -20.83 1.14
C TYR A 129 18.90 -21.68 0.23
N SER A 130 18.38 -22.08 -0.94
CA SER A 130 19.23 -22.62 -1.97
C SER A 130 20.03 -21.43 -2.49
N ASP A 131 21.35 -21.47 -2.29
CA ASP A 131 22.32 -20.59 -2.97
C ASP A 131 22.25 -20.68 -4.51
N ASP A 132 21.32 -21.45 -5.06
CA ASP A 132 20.97 -21.52 -6.48
C ASP A 132 20.20 -20.28 -6.96
N VAL A 133 20.80 -19.10 -6.76
CA VAL A 133 20.78 -18.11 -7.83
C VAL A 133 21.61 -18.72 -8.94
N VAL A 134 20.98 -19.56 -9.78
CA VAL A 134 21.60 -19.98 -11.04
C VAL A 134 21.67 -18.75 -11.93
N VAL A 135 22.73 -17.96 -11.73
CA VAL A 135 23.22 -17.04 -12.74
C VAL A 135 23.67 -17.93 -13.90
N ARG A 136 22.74 -18.27 -14.80
CA ARG A 136 23.13 -18.70 -16.15
C ARG A 136 23.87 -17.52 -16.75
N ARG A 137 25.21 -17.59 -16.72
CA ARG A 137 26.10 -16.76 -17.52
C ARG A 137 25.98 -17.27 -18.95
N ASP A 138 25.65 -16.38 -19.88
CA ASP A 138 25.73 -16.71 -21.31
C ASP A 138 27.21 -16.96 -21.67
N PRO A 139 27.58 -18.08 -22.34
CA PRO A 139 28.98 -18.42 -22.63
C PRO A 139 29.65 -17.60 -23.75
N GLN A 140 29.16 -16.40 -24.08
CA GLN A 140 29.62 -15.66 -25.27
C GLN A 140 30.32 -14.32 -24.98
N VAL A 141 30.89 -14.15 -23.80
CA VAL A 141 31.86 -13.07 -23.54
C VAL A 141 33.08 -13.63 -22.84
N GLU A 142 33.80 -14.52 -23.53
CA GLU A 142 35.22 -14.73 -23.28
C GLU A 142 35.98 -14.03 -24.41
N GLU A 143 36.62 -12.92 -24.06
CA GLU A 143 37.88 -12.36 -24.61
C GLU A 143 37.88 -10.84 -24.45
N ALA A 144 38.11 -10.37 -23.22
CA ALA A 144 38.86 -9.14 -22.92
C ALA A 144 38.77 -8.85 -21.42
N ASP A 145 39.32 -9.72 -20.57
CA ASP A 145 39.62 -9.36 -19.17
C ASP A 145 40.68 -10.33 -18.62
N THR A 146 41.83 -10.37 -19.29
CA THR A 146 43.08 -10.83 -18.69
C THR A 146 44.15 -9.83 -19.03
N LYS A 147 44.27 -8.81 -18.18
CA LYS A 147 45.47 -8.04 -17.84
C LYS A 147 45.00 -6.74 -17.20
N ILE A 148 45.20 -6.64 -15.90
CA ILE A 148 45.69 -5.49 -15.11
C ILE A 148 45.15 -5.76 -13.71
N ASP A 149 45.83 -6.68 -13.03
CA ASP A 149 45.91 -6.72 -11.57
C ASP A 149 47.37 -7.08 -11.32
N ASP A 150 48.20 -6.07 -11.15
CA ASP A 150 49.43 -6.13 -10.37
C ASP A 150 50.02 -4.70 -10.30
N GLU A 151 50.40 -4.31 -9.09
CA GLU A 151 50.92 -2.99 -8.67
C GLU A 151 49.79 -1.95 -8.47
N VAL A 152 49.47 -1.51 -7.26
CA VAL A 152 50.38 -0.83 -6.33
C VAL A 152 49.72 -0.85 -4.95
N ASP A 153 50.41 -1.46 -3.98
CA ASP A 153 50.21 -1.18 -2.57
C ASP A 153 51.50 -0.56 -2.05
N THR A 154 51.35 0.53 -1.29
CA THR A 154 52.34 1.19 -0.43
C THR A 154 53.48 2.00 -1.11
N LYS A 155 53.53 3.31 -0.84
CA LYS A 155 54.53 3.97 0.04
C LYS A 155 54.73 5.49 -0.20
N ILE A 156 54.80 6.21 0.94
CA ILE A 156 55.67 7.35 1.30
C ILE A 156 55.22 8.77 0.89
N ASP A 157 54.75 9.48 1.92
CA ASP A 157 55.19 10.78 2.49
C ASP A 157 55.87 11.87 1.65
N ASP A 158 55.50 13.10 2.08
CA ASP A 158 56.30 14.33 2.24
C ASP A 158 56.28 15.47 1.20
N GLU A 159 56.27 16.67 1.79
CA GLU A 159 56.63 18.03 1.29
C GLU A 159 55.56 18.95 0.65
N VAL A 160 54.85 19.70 1.52
CA VAL A 160 55.05 21.14 1.84
C VAL A 160 55.42 22.14 0.72
N ASP A 161 54.85 23.35 0.89
CA ASP A 161 55.16 24.68 0.32
C ASP A 161 54.56 25.01 -1.07
N THR A 162 54.02 26.21 -1.37
CA THR A 162 53.75 27.46 -0.65
C THR A 162 52.91 28.38 -1.57
N LYS A 163 52.20 29.36 -0.96
CA LYS A 163 51.91 30.74 -1.46
C LYS A 163 50.86 30.92 -2.58
N THR A 164 50.00 31.94 -2.64
CA THR A 164 49.63 33.15 -1.86
C THR A 164 48.52 33.89 -2.64
N GLY A 165 47.74 34.74 -1.96
CA GLY A 165 47.05 35.92 -2.54
C GLY A 165 45.53 35.83 -2.49
N ASP A 166 44.88 36.22 -1.39
CA ASP A 166 44.48 37.59 -0.98
C ASP A 166 43.16 38.05 -1.66
N GLU A 167 42.09 38.16 -0.85
CA GLU A 167 41.34 39.40 -0.48
C GLU A 167 40.51 40.01 -1.65
N ALA A 168 39.26 40.49 -1.53
CA ALA A 168 38.57 41.10 -0.41
C ALA A 168 37.04 41.15 -0.65
N SER A 169 36.34 41.38 0.46
CA SER A 169 35.04 42.04 0.69
C SER A 169 34.40 42.91 -0.42
N ALA A 170 33.06 42.93 -0.48
CA ALA A 170 32.24 44.12 -0.11
C ALA A 170 30.73 43.88 -0.30
N ASN A 171 29.96 44.46 0.63
CA ASN A 171 28.50 44.53 0.73
C ASN A 171 27.86 45.59 -0.20
N VAL A 172 26.50 45.57 -0.22
CA VAL A 172 25.53 46.70 -0.19
C VAL A 172 24.65 46.92 -1.43
N GLY A 173 23.32 47.00 -1.18
CA GLY A 173 22.32 47.82 -1.89
C GLY A 173 21.14 47.00 -2.46
N ASP A 174 19.96 46.87 -1.81
CA ASP A 174 18.85 47.85 -1.68
C ASP A 174 18.52 48.55 -3.02
N GLU A 175 17.29 48.75 -3.52
CA GLU A 175 15.94 48.80 -2.95
C GLU A 175 14.90 48.95 -4.13
N ALA A 176 13.60 48.82 -3.80
CA ALA A 176 12.41 49.35 -4.52
C ALA A 176 11.92 48.66 -5.82
N GLY A 177 10.62 48.47 -6.08
CA GLY A 177 9.41 48.89 -5.36
C GLY A 177 8.12 48.40 -6.05
N ALA A 178 7.04 48.39 -5.26
CA ALA A 178 5.59 48.59 -5.50
C ALA A 178 5.08 48.82 -6.96
N ASN A 179 3.85 48.54 -7.42
CA ASN A 179 2.55 48.30 -6.80
C ASN A 179 1.49 48.10 -7.93
N VAL A 180 0.38 47.41 -7.61
CA VAL A 180 -1.03 47.57 -8.10
C VAL A 180 -1.40 47.28 -9.57
N GLY A 181 -2.51 46.53 -9.74
CA GLY A 181 -3.39 46.68 -10.91
C GLY A 181 -4.40 45.54 -11.12
N ASP A 182 -5.53 45.56 -10.40
CA ASP A 182 -6.77 44.86 -10.78
C ASP A 182 -7.29 45.38 -12.13
N GLU A 183 -7.82 44.51 -12.99
CA GLU A 183 -9.00 44.84 -13.80
C GLU A 183 -9.74 43.58 -14.29
N ALA A 184 -11.06 43.63 -14.13
CA ALA A 184 -12.03 42.58 -14.40
C ALA A 184 -12.42 42.48 -15.88
N GLY A 185 -12.88 41.29 -16.31
CA GLY A 185 -13.39 41.05 -17.66
C GLY A 185 -14.24 39.79 -17.79
N ALA A 186 -15.45 39.87 -17.25
CA ALA A 186 -16.70 39.11 -17.49
C ALA A 186 -16.78 37.90 -18.47
N ASN A 187 -17.40 36.84 -17.94
CA ASN A 187 -18.50 35.99 -18.46
C ASN A 187 -18.48 35.44 -19.90
N VAL A 188 -18.38 34.10 -20.00
CA VAL A 188 -19.27 33.14 -20.72
C VAL A 188 -18.93 31.76 -20.12
N GLY A 189 -19.78 30.80 -19.77
CA GLY A 189 -21.22 30.55 -19.76
C GLY A 189 -21.37 29.14 -19.17
N ASP A 190 -22.51 28.85 -18.55
CA ASP A 190 -22.86 27.51 -18.05
C ASP A 190 -22.69 26.44 -19.13
N GLU A 191 -22.17 25.26 -18.78
CA GLU A 191 -22.72 23.98 -19.26
C GLU A 191 -22.10 22.76 -18.54
N ALA A 192 -23.00 22.02 -17.88
CA ALA A 192 -23.15 20.57 -17.89
C ALA A 192 -21.95 19.65 -17.60
N SER A 193 -22.15 18.88 -16.52
CA SER A 193 -21.83 17.45 -16.42
C SER A 193 -21.95 16.70 -17.76
N ALA A 194 -20.90 16.00 -18.18
CA ALA A 194 -21.03 14.90 -19.12
C ALA A 194 -19.89 13.88 -18.96
N ASN A 195 -20.31 12.63 -18.77
CA ASN A 195 -19.55 11.43 -19.10
C ASN A 195 -19.01 11.51 -20.54
N VAL A 196 -17.78 11.05 -20.75
CA VAL A 196 -17.30 10.51 -22.03
C VAL A 196 -16.31 9.39 -21.62
N GLY A 197 -16.52 8.11 -21.93
CA GLY A 197 -17.12 7.55 -23.12
C GLY A 197 -15.98 7.05 -24.01
N ASP A 198 -15.93 5.74 -24.22
CA ASP A 198 -14.92 5.04 -25.00
C ASP A 198 -14.73 5.66 -26.40
N GLU A 199 -13.48 5.95 -26.76
CA GLU A 199 -13.10 6.09 -28.17
C GLU A 199 -12.23 4.90 -28.56
N GLU A 200 -12.85 3.99 -29.32
CA GLU A 200 -12.19 3.00 -30.15
C GLU A 200 -11.26 3.73 -31.13
N ASN A 201 -9.95 3.60 -30.93
CA ASN A 201 -8.97 3.79 -31.99
C ASN A 201 -8.49 2.42 -32.43
N GLU A 202 -9.05 1.93 -33.55
CA GLU A 202 -8.40 0.91 -34.37
C GLU A 202 -7.02 1.43 -34.78
N VAL A 203 -5.97 0.90 -34.15
CA VAL A 203 -4.60 1.01 -34.66
C VAL A 203 -4.04 -0.39 -34.85
N ASP A 204 -4.12 -0.77 -36.12
CA ASP A 204 -3.43 -1.81 -36.86
C ASP A 204 -2.32 -2.57 -36.12
N SER A 205 -2.51 -3.89 -36.08
CA SER A 205 -1.58 -4.90 -35.62
C SER A 205 -0.31 -4.91 -36.48
N SER A 206 0.75 -4.22 -36.06
CA SER A 206 2.15 -4.64 -36.30
C SER A 206 3.17 -3.64 -35.74
N PHE A 207 3.63 -3.84 -34.49
CA PHE A 207 4.89 -3.25 -34.05
C PHE A 207 5.90 -4.32 -33.64
N ARG A 208 6.93 -4.42 -34.49
CA ARG A 208 8.12 -5.27 -34.33
C ARG A 208 8.85 -4.89 -33.05
N MET A 209 9.12 -5.89 -32.21
CA MET A 209 10.12 -5.80 -31.16
C MET A 209 11.49 -5.51 -31.77
N ASN A 210 12.14 -4.44 -31.30
CA ASN A 210 13.59 -4.29 -31.35
C ASN A 210 14.04 -3.40 -30.20
N GLY A 211 14.79 -3.99 -29.25
CA GLY A 211 15.39 -3.28 -28.13
C GLY A 211 15.43 -4.11 -26.84
N ASN A 212 16.27 -5.14 -26.81
CA ASN A 212 16.49 -6.01 -25.66
C ASN A 212 17.11 -5.23 -24.48
N VAL A 213 16.28 -4.88 -23.49
CA VAL A 213 16.72 -4.78 -22.08
C VAL A 213 16.04 -5.92 -21.34
N LYS A 214 16.75 -7.05 -21.19
CA LYS A 214 16.28 -8.16 -20.34
C LYS A 214 16.32 -7.70 -18.87
N ARG A 215 15.20 -7.20 -18.35
CA ARG A 215 14.99 -7.09 -16.90
C ARG A 215 14.93 -8.51 -16.33
N LYS A 216 15.91 -8.89 -15.51
CA LYS A 216 15.95 -10.18 -14.83
C LYS A 216 15.06 -10.08 -13.59
N TYR A 217 13.84 -10.60 -13.68
CA TYR A 217 12.91 -10.70 -12.56
C TYR A 217 13.44 -11.71 -11.53
N VAL A 218 13.25 -11.47 -10.23
CA VAL A 218 13.28 -12.55 -9.23
C VAL A 218 11.96 -13.31 -9.37
N CYS A 219 11.82 -13.96 -10.52
CA CYS A 219 10.62 -14.67 -10.91
C CYS A 219 10.62 -16.01 -10.18
N GLY A 220 9.46 -16.40 -9.64
CA GLY A 220 9.20 -17.81 -9.31
C GLY A 220 9.03 -18.66 -10.57
N GLU A 221 9.78 -18.37 -11.65
CA GLU A 221 9.69 -19.05 -12.93
C GLU A 221 9.98 -20.55 -12.72
N GLY A 222 8.94 -21.37 -12.90
CA GLY A 222 9.01 -22.82 -12.75
C GLY A 222 8.54 -23.38 -11.40
N LYS A 223 8.09 -22.54 -10.45
CA LYS A 223 7.38 -23.05 -9.28
C LYS A 223 5.99 -23.55 -9.68
N LYS A 224 5.59 -24.70 -9.13
CA LYS A 224 4.25 -25.24 -9.30
C LYS A 224 3.27 -24.27 -8.63
N LYS A 225 2.23 -23.88 -9.39
CA LYS A 225 1.15 -23.08 -8.86
C LYS A 225 0.19 -23.96 -8.06
N GLU A 226 -0.19 -23.51 -6.88
CA GLU A 226 -1.13 -24.22 -6.02
C GLU A 226 -2.55 -23.66 -6.21
N PRO A 227 -3.58 -24.52 -6.24
CA PRO A 227 -4.95 -24.07 -6.43
C PRO A 227 -5.48 -23.37 -5.17
N LEU A 228 -6.32 -22.34 -5.37
CA LEU A 228 -7.14 -21.75 -4.31
C LEU A 228 -8.51 -22.42 -4.26
N GLU A 229 -8.91 -22.85 -3.07
CA GLU A 229 -10.23 -23.38 -2.80
C GLU A 229 -11.18 -22.23 -2.46
N ASN A 230 -12.22 -22.00 -3.26
CA ASN A 230 -13.27 -21.05 -2.90
C ASN A 230 -14.10 -21.64 -1.76
N MET A 231 -14.06 -20.99 -0.60
CA MET A 231 -14.81 -21.42 0.58
C MET A 231 -16.26 -20.93 0.55
N CYS A 232 -16.43 -19.64 0.28
CA CYS A 232 -17.76 -19.03 0.20
C CYS A 232 -17.71 -17.70 -0.55
N GLU A 233 -18.75 -17.45 -1.32
CA GLU A 233 -18.99 -16.13 -1.90
C GLU A 233 -19.80 -15.29 -0.89
N LEU A 234 -19.30 -14.10 -0.55
CA LEU A 234 -19.92 -13.16 0.38
C LEU A 234 -21.03 -12.39 -0.34
N LYS A 235 -22.20 -13.02 -0.45
CA LYS A 235 -23.39 -12.41 -1.08
C LYS A 235 -24.27 -11.71 -0.05
N SER A 236 -24.75 -10.54 -0.42
CA SER A 236 -25.84 -9.84 0.26
C SER A 236 -27.18 -10.10 -0.45
N SER A 237 -28.28 -9.54 0.07
CA SER A 237 -29.58 -9.56 -0.62
C SER A 237 -29.58 -8.76 -1.93
N GLU A 238 -28.70 -7.76 -2.04
CA GLU A 238 -28.52 -6.93 -3.23
C GLU A 238 -27.22 -7.30 -3.95
N GLU A 239 -27.18 -7.12 -5.27
CA GLU A 239 -25.96 -7.31 -6.04
C GLU A 239 -25.03 -6.11 -5.87
N TYR A 240 -23.73 -6.37 -5.82
CA TYR A 240 -22.73 -5.32 -5.73
C TYR A 240 -22.67 -4.53 -7.04
N VAL A 241 -22.73 -3.20 -6.92
CA VAL A 241 -22.63 -2.30 -8.07
C VAL A 241 -21.18 -2.09 -8.47
N ARG A 242 -20.31 -1.85 -7.49
CA ARG A 242 -18.85 -1.73 -7.63
C ARG A 242 -18.20 -1.70 -6.25
N ILE A 243 -17.49 -2.77 -5.92
CA ILE A 243 -16.75 -2.86 -4.66
C ILE A 243 -15.57 -1.89 -4.70
N LYS A 244 -15.44 -1.07 -3.65
CA LYS A 244 -14.45 0.01 -3.54
C LYS A 244 -13.39 -0.24 -2.49
N ASN A 245 -13.71 -1.02 -1.47
CA ASN A 245 -12.77 -1.45 -0.45
C ASN A 245 -13.31 -2.66 0.34
N ILE A 246 -12.38 -3.44 0.91
CA ILE A 246 -12.64 -4.49 1.90
C ILE A 246 -11.95 -4.07 3.19
N ALA A 247 -12.72 -3.84 4.25
CA ALA A 247 -12.18 -3.58 5.58
C ALA A 247 -12.31 -4.84 6.45
N VAL A 248 -11.31 -5.09 7.30
CA VAL A 248 -11.31 -6.23 8.21
C VAL A 248 -11.14 -5.72 9.64
N ASP A 249 -11.96 -6.25 10.53
CA ASP A 249 -11.86 -6.00 11.97
C ASP A 249 -10.89 -7.02 12.58
N ASP A 250 -9.67 -6.55 12.86
CA ASP A 250 -8.57 -7.31 13.47
C ASP A 250 -8.55 -7.19 15.01
N TYR A 251 -9.67 -6.84 15.65
CA TYR A 251 -9.75 -6.70 17.10
C TYR A 251 -9.31 -7.99 17.82
N GLU A 252 -8.33 -7.88 18.73
CA GLU A 252 -7.71 -9.03 19.43
C GLU A 252 -7.05 -10.06 18.50
N SER A 253 -6.54 -9.61 17.35
CA SER A 253 -5.82 -10.40 16.34
C SER A 253 -6.71 -11.35 15.52
N GLU A 254 -7.80 -11.91 16.04
CA GLU A 254 -8.69 -12.75 15.23
C GLU A 254 -9.66 -11.91 14.39
N PHE A 255 -9.75 -12.19 13.08
CA PHE A 255 -10.75 -11.54 12.25
C PHE A 255 -12.17 -11.93 12.69
N ARG A 256 -12.97 -10.93 13.07
CA ARG A 256 -14.37 -11.13 13.51
C ARG A 256 -15.37 -10.69 12.46
N LYS A 257 -15.10 -9.53 11.84
CA LYS A 257 -15.99 -8.87 10.90
C LYS A 257 -15.24 -8.48 9.64
N ILE A 258 -15.91 -8.59 8.51
CA ILE A 258 -15.45 -8.12 7.21
C ILE A 258 -16.49 -7.15 6.69
N ALA A 259 -16.11 -5.91 6.42
CA ALA A 259 -16.97 -4.95 5.74
C ALA A 259 -16.60 -4.87 4.27
N ILE A 260 -17.57 -5.12 3.41
CA ILE A 260 -17.50 -4.87 1.98
C ILE A 260 -18.12 -3.49 1.75
N ILE A 261 -17.32 -2.55 1.27
CA ILE A 261 -17.77 -1.21 0.93
C ILE A 261 -18.11 -1.20 -0.56
N ASP A 262 -19.40 -1.25 -0.87
CA ASP A 262 -19.92 -1.06 -2.23
C ASP A 262 -20.14 0.42 -2.49
N LYS A 263 -20.43 0.76 -3.75
CA LYS A 263 -20.63 2.13 -4.21
C LYS A 263 -21.64 2.93 -3.38
N TYR A 264 -22.77 2.34 -2.97
CA TYR A 264 -23.85 3.06 -2.28
C TYR A 264 -24.29 2.44 -0.95
N HIS A 265 -23.73 1.29 -0.59
CA HIS A 265 -24.04 0.58 0.65
C HIS A 265 -22.77 -0.10 1.16
N TYR A 266 -22.75 -0.45 2.44
CA TYR A 266 -21.77 -1.35 3.00
C TYR A 266 -22.46 -2.60 3.53
N THR A 267 -21.81 -3.75 3.38
CA THR A 267 -22.28 -5.03 3.93
C THR A 267 -21.25 -5.56 4.91
N ILE A 268 -21.68 -5.87 6.13
CA ILE A 268 -20.80 -6.38 7.18
C ILE A 268 -21.10 -7.85 7.39
N PHE A 269 -20.10 -8.69 7.17
CA PHE A 269 -20.14 -10.13 7.41
C PHE A 269 -19.49 -10.43 8.75
N GLU A 270 -20.24 -11.01 9.67
CA GLU A 270 -19.75 -11.42 10.98
C GLU A 270 -19.58 -12.93 11.02
N LYS A 271 -18.39 -13.37 11.45
CA LYS A 271 -18.07 -14.78 11.60
C LYS A 271 -18.58 -15.29 12.95
N ASN A 272 -19.67 -16.05 12.91
CA ASN A 272 -20.08 -16.89 14.04
C ASN A 272 -19.48 -18.30 13.90
N LYS A 273 -19.54 -19.11 14.98
CA LYS A 273 -18.80 -20.38 15.10
C LYS A 273 -18.84 -21.28 13.85
N ASN A 274 -19.99 -21.35 13.15
CA ASN A 274 -20.14 -22.11 11.90
C ASN A 274 -20.90 -21.36 10.78
N ASP A 275 -21.45 -20.17 11.05
CA ASP A 275 -22.29 -19.43 10.11
C ASP A 275 -21.77 -18.00 9.91
N ILE A 276 -21.95 -17.48 8.72
CA ILE A 276 -21.63 -16.08 8.38
C ILE A 276 -22.96 -15.32 8.31
N ASN A 277 -23.19 -14.44 9.27
CA ASN A 277 -24.31 -13.52 9.22
C ASN A 277 -23.89 -12.24 8.50
N TYR A 278 -24.82 -11.59 7.81
CA TYR A 278 -24.55 -10.28 7.20
C TYR A 278 -25.53 -9.20 7.68
N ILE A 279 -25.01 -7.99 7.78
CA ILE A 279 -25.77 -6.76 8.06
C ILE A 279 -25.59 -5.85 6.85
N LEU A 280 -26.67 -5.59 6.13
CA LEU A 280 -26.69 -4.65 5.00
C LEU A 280 -27.05 -3.25 5.50
N SER A 281 -26.24 -2.26 5.14
CA SER A 281 -26.53 -0.86 5.43
C SER A 281 -27.73 -0.36 4.62
N LYS A 282 -28.35 0.74 5.07
CA LYS A 282 -29.30 1.46 4.21
C LYS A 282 -28.51 2.15 3.11
N ASN A 283 -29.14 2.37 1.96
CA ASN A 283 -28.53 3.17 0.89
C ASN A 283 -28.07 4.52 1.45
N VAL A 284 -26.78 4.81 1.30
CA VAL A 284 -26.12 5.99 1.87
C VAL A 284 -26.31 7.22 0.96
N GLU A 285 -26.94 7.06 -0.21
CA GLU A 285 -27.19 8.10 -1.25
C GLU A 285 -25.92 8.83 -1.74
N LYS A 286 -24.75 8.35 -1.35
CA LYS A 286 -23.45 8.94 -1.63
C LYS A 286 -22.49 7.84 -2.07
N GLU A 287 -21.54 8.20 -2.94
CA GLU A 287 -20.54 7.26 -3.43
C GLU A 287 -19.50 7.01 -2.34
N LEU A 288 -19.47 5.79 -1.80
CA LEU A 288 -18.45 5.35 -0.84
C LEU A 288 -17.18 4.96 -1.59
N ASN A 289 -16.01 5.28 -1.03
CA ASN A 289 -14.72 4.99 -1.65
C ASN A 289 -13.82 4.09 -0.80
N TYR A 290 -13.88 4.19 0.52
CA TYR A 290 -13.02 3.44 1.43
C TYR A 290 -13.70 3.30 2.79
N GLY A 291 -13.39 2.26 3.56
CA GLY A 291 -13.86 2.12 4.93
C GLY A 291 -12.83 1.45 5.83
N VAL A 292 -12.91 1.72 7.12
CA VAL A 292 -12.05 1.15 8.15
C VAL A 292 -12.82 1.03 9.47
N PHE A 293 -12.57 -0.03 10.23
CA PHE A 293 -13.15 -0.21 11.56
C PHE A 293 -12.38 0.62 12.59
N ASP A 294 -13.07 1.08 13.62
CA ASP A 294 -12.42 1.71 14.77
C ASP A 294 -11.78 0.62 15.67
N PRO A 295 -10.45 0.64 15.89
CA PRO A 295 -9.77 -0.36 16.69
C PRO A 295 -10.13 -0.30 18.19
N HIS A 296 -10.67 0.83 18.67
CA HIS A 296 -11.08 1.01 20.07
C HIS A 296 -12.57 0.74 20.29
N HIS A 297 -13.35 0.72 19.21
CA HIS A 297 -14.80 0.59 19.25
C HIS A 297 -15.32 -0.43 18.23
N GLU A 298 -15.57 -1.64 18.70
CA GLU A 298 -15.99 -2.84 17.96
C GLU A 298 -17.19 -2.69 17.01
N ASN A 299 -17.99 -1.62 17.13
CA ASN A 299 -19.23 -1.44 16.36
C ASN A 299 -19.26 -0.16 15.54
N ILE A 300 -18.11 0.49 15.39
CA ILE A 300 -17.99 1.71 14.60
C ILE A 300 -17.25 1.38 13.30
N LEU A 301 -17.92 1.62 12.19
CA LEU A 301 -17.31 1.60 10.86
C LEU A 301 -17.21 3.04 10.36
N THR A 302 -16.02 3.47 9.99
CA THR A 302 -15.82 4.78 9.36
C THR A 302 -15.67 4.60 7.86
N VAL A 303 -16.44 5.36 7.08
CA VAL A 303 -16.44 5.30 5.61
C VAL A 303 -16.16 6.68 5.02
N ILE A 304 -15.45 6.70 3.90
CA ILE A 304 -15.17 7.88 3.09
C ILE A 304 -16.21 7.98 1.97
N SER A 305 -16.70 9.20 1.73
CA SER A 305 -17.36 9.58 0.49
C SER A 305 -16.83 10.93 0.02
N ASP A 306 -16.16 10.93 -1.14
CA ASP A 306 -15.46 12.06 -1.72
C ASP A 306 -14.52 12.78 -0.73
N ILE A 307 -14.93 13.94 -0.24
CA ILE A 307 -14.19 14.80 0.70
C ILE A 307 -14.75 14.78 2.12
N HIS A 308 -15.70 13.89 2.39
CA HIS A 308 -16.31 13.67 3.68
C HIS A 308 -15.94 12.29 4.21
N PHE A 309 -15.93 12.15 5.52
CA PHE A 309 -15.97 10.84 6.16
C PHE A 309 -17.07 10.80 7.22
N TYR A 310 -17.60 9.60 7.44
CA TYR A 310 -18.78 9.31 8.25
C TYR A 310 -18.48 8.13 9.16
N GLY A 311 -18.84 8.22 10.43
CA GLY A 311 -18.82 7.10 11.36
C GLY A 311 -20.22 6.52 11.53
N TYR A 312 -20.38 5.23 11.29
CA TYR A 312 -21.65 4.51 11.43
C TYR A 312 -21.59 3.51 12.59
N ASP A 313 -22.65 3.49 13.39
CA ASP A 313 -22.94 2.38 14.31
C ASP A 313 -23.48 1.21 13.50
N ILE A 314 -22.73 0.12 13.49
CA ILE A 314 -23.03 -1.11 12.76
C ILE A 314 -24.31 -1.77 13.26
N ARG A 315 -24.55 -1.76 14.57
CA ARG A 315 -25.70 -2.49 15.18
C ARG A 315 -27.01 -1.80 14.87
N ASN A 316 -26.99 -0.47 14.89
CA ASN A 316 -28.17 0.36 14.70
C ASN A 316 -28.29 0.91 13.28
N ASN A 317 -27.26 0.71 12.44
CA ASN A 317 -27.16 1.24 11.08
C ASN A 317 -27.47 2.75 11.05
N LYS A 318 -26.81 3.48 11.94
CA LYS A 318 -27.04 4.91 12.19
C LYS A 318 -25.74 5.69 12.16
N GLU A 319 -25.75 6.83 11.48
CA GLU A 319 -24.64 7.78 11.52
C GLU A 319 -24.44 8.32 12.96
N ILE A 320 -23.22 8.18 13.47
CA ILE A 320 -22.76 8.69 14.76
C ILE A 320 -22.17 10.08 14.58
N PHE A 321 -21.29 10.23 13.58
CA PHE A 321 -20.63 11.49 13.26
C PHE A 321 -20.38 11.61 11.76
N SER A 322 -20.24 12.84 11.29
CA SER A 322 -19.83 13.17 9.93
C SER A 322 -19.02 14.45 9.93
N THR A 323 -18.07 14.56 8.99
CA THR A 323 -17.26 15.77 8.86
C THR A 323 -16.82 16.04 7.44
N TYR A 324 -16.81 17.33 7.12
CA TYR A 324 -16.24 17.89 5.91
C TYR A 324 -14.76 18.19 6.14
N THR A 325 -13.89 17.54 5.38
CA THR A 325 -12.45 17.61 5.64
C THR A 325 -11.77 18.88 5.14
N ASN A 326 -12.43 19.69 4.30
CA ASN A 326 -11.82 20.81 3.57
C ASN A 326 -10.58 20.41 2.74
N HIS A 327 -10.49 19.17 2.26
CA HIS A 327 -9.51 18.79 1.24
C HIS A 327 -9.91 19.36 -0.13
N LYS A 328 -8.92 19.62 -1.00
CA LYS A 328 -9.16 20.17 -2.35
C LYS A 328 -9.55 19.08 -3.36
N ALA A 329 -9.27 17.83 -3.05
CA ALA A 329 -9.56 16.67 -3.87
C ALA A 329 -10.08 15.52 -3.00
N ASN A 330 -10.59 14.47 -3.64
CA ASN A 330 -11.14 13.30 -2.97
C ASN A 330 -10.13 12.66 -2.00
N LEU A 331 -10.66 12.15 -0.90
CA LEU A 331 -9.92 11.36 0.07
C LEU A 331 -9.53 10.02 -0.55
N SER A 332 -8.30 9.60 -0.32
CA SER A 332 -7.75 8.34 -0.82
C SER A 332 -7.76 7.24 0.25
N SER A 333 -7.41 7.58 1.49
CA SER A 333 -7.41 6.62 2.60
C SER A 333 -7.74 7.31 3.92
N ILE A 334 -8.18 6.50 4.88
CA ILE A 334 -8.44 6.89 6.26
C ILE A 334 -7.88 5.79 7.15
N ASP A 335 -7.23 6.17 8.24
CA ASP A 335 -6.69 5.21 9.19
C ASP A 335 -6.84 5.71 10.63
N PHE A 336 -6.99 4.76 11.56
CA PHE A 336 -7.11 5.02 12.97
C PHE A 336 -5.79 4.79 13.68
N ASN A 337 -5.49 5.60 14.69
CA ASN A 337 -4.38 5.30 15.57
C ASN A 337 -4.79 4.17 16.54
N THR A 338 -4.15 3.01 16.42
CA THR A 338 -4.41 1.84 17.28
C THR A 338 -4.02 2.08 18.74
N ASN A 339 -3.08 2.99 19.01
CA ASN A 339 -2.55 3.26 20.34
C ASN A 339 -3.23 4.45 21.03
N ILE A 340 -3.68 5.45 20.27
CA ILE A 340 -4.37 6.64 20.80
C ILE A 340 -5.83 6.65 20.31
N PRO A 341 -6.82 6.53 21.22
CA PRO A 341 -8.22 6.54 20.82
C PRO A 341 -8.65 7.90 20.30
N ASN A 342 -9.63 7.90 19.38
CA ASN A 342 -10.19 9.08 18.73
C ASN A 342 -9.25 9.85 17.79
N VAL A 343 -8.03 9.36 17.53
CA VAL A 343 -7.12 9.98 16.56
C VAL A 343 -7.25 9.28 15.21
N VAL A 344 -7.53 10.07 14.18
CA VAL A 344 -7.73 9.61 12.81
C VAL A 344 -6.88 10.44 11.86
N ILE A 345 -6.33 9.79 10.84
CA ILE A 345 -5.68 10.45 9.72
C ILE A 345 -6.51 10.29 8.45
N THR A 346 -6.61 11.36 7.67
CA THR A 346 -7.15 11.31 6.31
C THR A 346 -6.07 11.72 5.33
N SER A 347 -5.94 10.97 4.23
CA SER A 347 -5.10 11.34 3.09
C SER A 347 -5.95 11.68 1.88
N SER A 348 -5.43 12.55 1.01
CA SER A 348 -6.15 12.99 -0.17
C SER A 348 -5.27 12.97 -1.42
N ASN A 349 -5.95 12.94 -2.56
CA ASN A 349 -5.36 13.16 -3.87
C ASN A 349 -4.78 14.58 -4.03
N ASP A 350 -4.98 15.50 -3.09
CA ASP A 350 -4.37 16.83 -3.13
C ASP A 350 -2.90 16.86 -2.63
N GLY A 351 -2.36 15.74 -2.14
CA GLY A 351 -1.00 15.65 -1.59
C GLY A 351 -0.91 16.00 -0.09
N TYR A 352 -2.04 16.32 0.54
CA TYR A 352 -2.13 16.65 1.96
C TYR A 352 -2.64 15.47 2.78
N ILE A 353 -2.16 15.43 4.02
CA ILE A 353 -2.75 14.65 5.10
C ILE A 353 -3.31 15.58 6.17
N LYS A 354 -4.37 15.13 6.83
CA LYS A 354 -4.99 15.84 7.96
C LYS A 354 -5.21 14.90 9.12
N PHE A 355 -5.03 15.43 10.33
CA PHE A 355 -5.25 14.73 11.57
C PHE A 355 -6.48 15.28 12.28
N TRP A 356 -7.26 14.34 12.79
CA TRP A 356 -8.56 14.59 13.37
C TRP A 356 -8.62 14.00 14.76
N ASP A 357 -9.20 14.75 15.68
CA ASP A 357 -9.63 14.25 16.98
C ASP A 357 -11.15 14.08 16.89
N LEU A 358 -11.66 12.85 16.99
CA LEU A 358 -13.09 12.57 16.87
C LEU A 358 -13.92 13.29 17.95
N ARG A 359 -13.30 13.65 19.08
CA ARG A 359 -13.96 14.46 20.13
C ARG A 359 -14.21 15.90 19.68
N PHE A 360 -13.44 16.38 18.71
CA PHE A 360 -13.46 17.74 18.18
C PHE A 360 -13.50 17.75 16.64
N ILE A 361 -14.42 16.98 16.07
CA ILE A 361 -14.49 16.68 14.63
C ILE A 361 -14.62 17.89 13.70
N LYS A 362 -15.06 19.06 14.20
CA LYS A 362 -15.29 20.25 13.38
C LYS A 362 -14.03 20.85 12.77
N THR A 363 -12.87 20.58 13.35
CA THR A 363 -11.61 21.18 12.95
C THR A 363 -10.51 20.14 12.99
N ASP A 364 -9.72 20.04 11.92
CA ASP A 364 -8.45 19.33 11.98
C ASP A 364 -7.52 20.05 12.95
N PHE A 365 -6.74 19.28 13.71
CA PHE A 365 -5.74 19.86 14.60
C PHE A 365 -4.37 19.99 13.95
N PHE A 366 -4.13 19.24 12.88
CA PHE A 366 -2.87 19.25 12.16
C PHE A 366 -3.08 18.91 10.67
N THR A 367 -2.45 19.68 9.79
CA THR A 367 -2.50 19.50 8.33
C THR A 367 -1.08 19.60 7.79
N LEU A 368 -0.68 18.68 6.92
CA LEU A 368 0.64 18.65 6.30
C LEU A 368 0.56 18.38 4.80
N ASN A 369 1.38 19.10 4.02
CA ASN A 369 1.68 18.71 2.65
C ASN A 369 2.90 17.81 2.66
N ILE A 370 2.70 16.53 2.36
CA ILE A 370 3.77 15.53 2.46
C ILE A 370 4.23 15.01 1.09
N HIS A 371 3.43 15.09 0.04
CA HIS A 371 3.73 14.53 -1.28
C HIS A 371 3.44 15.52 -2.41
N SER A 372 4.15 15.40 -3.52
CA SER A 372 3.95 16.29 -4.69
C SER A 372 2.81 15.85 -5.61
N HIS A 373 2.26 14.66 -5.38
CA HIS A 373 1.13 14.09 -6.12
C HIS A 373 0.19 13.35 -5.15
N TRP A 374 -0.81 12.68 -5.72
CA TRP A 374 -1.84 11.91 -5.03
C TRP A 374 -1.25 10.90 -4.05
N ILE A 375 -1.66 11.03 -2.79
CA ILE A 375 -1.33 10.06 -1.75
C ILE A 375 -2.24 8.86 -1.96
N THR A 376 -1.67 7.67 -2.04
CA THR A 376 -2.42 6.43 -2.28
C THR A 376 -2.80 5.72 -0.99
N SER A 377 -1.93 5.74 0.01
CA SER A 377 -2.22 5.19 1.34
C SER A 377 -1.46 5.94 2.44
N ALA A 378 -2.06 6.00 3.62
CA ALA A 378 -1.44 6.52 4.83
C ALA A 378 -1.81 5.61 6.00
N HIS A 379 -0.80 5.05 6.68
CA HIS A 379 -1.00 4.06 7.73
C HIS A 379 -0.18 4.36 8.98
N PHE A 380 -0.85 4.42 10.12
CA PHE A 380 -0.20 4.43 11.42
C PHE A 380 0.51 3.09 11.66
N ASN A 381 1.59 3.15 12.42
CA ASN A 381 2.23 1.93 12.87
C ASN A 381 1.40 1.27 13.97
N ASN A 382 1.29 -0.06 13.90
CA ASN A 382 0.49 -0.85 14.85
C ASN A 382 1.04 -0.82 16.29
N PHE A 383 2.33 -0.54 16.48
CA PHE A 383 3.02 -0.64 17.77
C PHE A 383 3.49 0.71 18.31
N HIS A 384 3.89 1.62 17.44
CA HIS A 384 4.40 2.95 17.82
C HIS A 384 3.55 4.06 17.18
N ASP A 385 2.75 4.75 17.99
CA ASP A 385 1.89 5.86 17.58
C ASP A 385 2.63 7.00 16.87
N GLU A 386 3.91 7.17 17.18
CA GLU A 386 4.76 8.20 16.58
C GLU A 386 5.09 7.96 15.11
N LEU A 387 4.97 6.73 14.61
CA LEU A 387 5.39 6.38 13.24
C LEU A 387 4.22 6.36 12.27
N LEU A 388 4.40 7.06 11.15
CA LEU A 388 3.44 7.10 10.04
C LEU A 388 4.13 6.76 8.71
N LEU A 389 3.53 5.82 7.98
CA LEU A 389 3.91 5.45 6.62
C LEU A 389 2.96 6.07 5.61
N THR A 390 3.49 6.67 4.55
CA THR A 390 2.68 7.17 3.44
C THR A 390 3.25 6.77 2.09
N THR A 391 2.38 6.50 1.14
CA THR A 391 2.73 6.17 -0.25
C THR A 391 2.05 7.11 -1.22
N SER A 392 2.67 7.35 -2.36
CA SER A 392 2.16 8.28 -3.36
C SER A 392 2.46 7.82 -4.78
N THR A 393 1.67 8.34 -5.72
CA THR A 393 1.94 8.18 -7.15
C THR A 393 3.11 9.06 -7.63
N ASP A 394 3.75 9.84 -6.75
CA ASP A 394 5.03 10.51 -7.01
C ASP A 394 6.26 9.57 -6.97
N ASN A 395 6.02 8.26 -6.94
CA ASN A 395 6.99 7.17 -6.91
C ASN A 395 7.79 7.11 -5.60
N THR A 396 7.34 7.83 -4.56
CA THR A 396 8.02 7.85 -3.26
C THR A 396 7.18 7.23 -2.15
N VAL A 397 7.91 6.64 -1.19
CA VAL A 397 7.36 6.21 0.09
C VAL A 397 8.03 7.05 1.17
N LYS A 398 7.26 7.60 2.10
CA LYS A 398 7.80 8.46 3.15
C LYS A 398 7.47 7.91 4.52
N LEU A 399 8.47 7.96 5.39
CA LEU A 399 8.36 7.59 6.79
C LEU A 399 8.46 8.86 7.64
N HIS A 400 7.48 9.05 8.51
CA HIS A 400 7.32 10.25 9.32
C HIS A 400 7.30 9.91 10.80
N LYS A 401 7.78 10.87 11.61
CA LYS A 401 7.63 10.90 13.05
C LYS A 401 6.63 11.98 13.43
N ILE A 402 5.70 11.66 14.32
CA ILE A 402 4.71 12.58 14.86
C ILE A 402 4.78 12.48 16.38
N GLU A 403 5.09 13.58 17.04
CA GLU A 403 5.11 13.61 18.50
C GLU A 403 3.82 14.25 19.01
N TYR A 404 3.11 13.49 19.83
CA TYR A 404 1.94 13.98 20.53
C TYR A 404 2.36 14.65 21.84
N SER A 405 1.68 15.73 22.21
CA SER A 405 1.93 16.37 23.51
C SER A 405 1.65 15.38 24.64
N SER A 406 2.46 15.41 25.70
CA SER A 406 2.37 14.45 26.83
C SER A 406 1.02 14.43 27.54
N ASN A 407 0.22 15.49 27.39
CA ASN A 407 -1.12 15.58 27.96
C ASN A 407 -2.23 15.16 26.98
N LEU A 408 -1.87 14.71 25.77
CA LEU A 408 -2.79 14.42 24.65
C LEU A 408 -3.79 15.56 24.40
N ASN A 409 -3.35 16.80 24.66
CA ASN A 409 -4.13 17.98 24.37
C ASN A 409 -3.86 18.37 22.91
N LEU A 410 -4.47 17.62 22.01
CA LEU A 410 -4.30 17.75 20.56
C LEU A 410 -4.81 19.08 20.01
N GLN A 411 -5.59 19.85 20.78
CA GLN A 411 -6.02 21.18 20.37
C GLN A 411 -4.89 22.22 20.39
N LYS A 412 -3.84 22.00 21.19
CA LYS A 412 -2.64 22.84 21.13
C LYS A 412 -1.84 22.38 19.92
N LYS A 413 -1.71 23.26 18.92
CA LYS A 413 -0.99 23.05 17.63
C LYS A 413 0.51 22.77 17.75
N GLU A 414 0.99 22.35 18.92
CA GLU A 414 2.38 21.96 19.19
C GLU A 414 2.57 20.46 18.90
N THR A 415 2.06 19.98 17.77
CA THR A 415 2.39 18.64 17.28
C THR A 415 3.66 18.74 16.46
N ASN A 416 4.77 18.21 17.00
CA ASN A 416 6.02 18.19 16.28
C ASN A 416 5.96 17.11 15.20
N TYR A 417 6.46 17.45 14.02
CA TYR A 417 6.55 16.56 12.89
C TYR A 417 7.97 16.55 12.36
N GLU A 418 8.45 15.34 12.05
CA GLU A 418 9.76 15.11 11.45
C GLU A 418 9.62 14.13 10.29
N LEU A 419 10.15 14.48 9.12
CA LEU A 419 10.32 13.52 8.03
C LEU A 419 11.59 12.69 8.31
N ILE A 420 11.42 11.42 8.65
CA ILE A 420 12.54 10.52 8.97
C ILE A 420 13.29 10.15 7.69
N LYS A 421 12.57 9.67 6.67
CA LYS A 421 13.19 9.18 5.43
C LYS A 421 12.23 9.20 4.25
N THR A 422 12.76 9.51 3.07
CA THR A 422 12.09 9.31 1.78
C THR A 422 12.78 8.16 1.05
N TYR A 423 12.00 7.16 0.67
CA TYR A 423 12.42 6.00 -0.11
C TYR A 423 12.03 6.24 -1.57
N LYS A 424 12.99 6.08 -2.48
CA LYS A 424 12.83 6.30 -3.94
C LYS A 424 13.22 5.04 -4.72
N ASP A 425 12.85 3.89 -4.16
CA ASP A 425 13.22 2.58 -4.71
C ASP A 425 12.33 2.19 -5.91
N HIS A 426 11.20 2.88 -6.09
CA HIS A 426 10.22 2.62 -7.15
C HIS A 426 10.47 3.51 -8.37
N GLU A 427 10.29 2.93 -9.56
CA GLU A 427 10.39 3.66 -10.85
C GLU A 427 9.03 4.23 -11.27
N GLU A 428 7.94 3.64 -10.78
CA GLU A 428 6.54 3.95 -11.13
C GLU A 428 5.72 4.27 -9.89
N SER A 429 4.46 4.67 -10.10
CA SER A 429 3.54 5.07 -9.03
C SER A 429 3.36 3.98 -7.97
N VAL A 430 3.45 4.35 -6.69
CA VAL A 430 3.23 3.43 -5.56
C VAL A 430 1.75 3.40 -5.23
N TYR A 431 1.14 2.22 -5.27
CA TYR A 431 -0.29 2.04 -5.05
C TYR A 431 -0.64 1.70 -3.62
N HIS A 432 0.21 0.98 -2.91
CA HIS A 432 -0.10 0.57 -1.55
C HIS A 432 1.16 0.39 -0.71
N GLY A 433 1.08 0.77 0.57
CA GLY A 433 2.08 0.48 1.58
C GLY A 433 1.45 -0.27 2.74
N ALA A 434 2.15 -1.24 3.31
CA ALA A 434 1.65 -2.02 4.42
C ALA A 434 2.73 -2.27 5.47
N TRP A 435 2.44 -1.95 6.73
CA TRP A 435 3.26 -2.37 7.86
C TRP A 435 3.21 -3.88 8.04
N SER A 436 4.31 -4.46 8.49
CA SER A 436 4.31 -5.83 9.01
C SER A 436 3.42 -5.92 10.24
N LYS A 437 2.64 -7.02 10.35
CA LYS A 437 1.85 -7.31 11.56
C LYS A 437 2.71 -7.92 12.66
N THR A 438 3.89 -8.43 12.34
CA THR A 438 4.77 -9.12 13.30
C THR A 438 5.85 -8.25 13.90
N ASP A 439 6.26 -7.18 13.21
CA ASP A 439 7.28 -6.26 13.69
C ASP A 439 6.95 -4.81 13.36
N ALA A 440 7.28 -3.92 14.30
CA ALA A 440 7.04 -2.50 14.20
C ALA A 440 7.99 -1.80 13.22
N TRP A 441 9.09 -2.44 12.84
CA TRP A 441 10.15 -1.79 12.09
C TRP A 441 10.16 -2.13 10.60
N VAL A 442 9.32 -3.05 10.15
CA VAL A 442 9.34 -3.54 8.76
C VAL A 442 8.03 -3.17 8.05
N PHE A 443 8.14 -2.69 6.81
CA PHE A 443 7.00 -2.38 5.96
C PHE A 443 7.30 -2.71 4.50
N ALA A 444 6.25 -3.01 3.74
CA ALA A 444 6.31 -3.27 2.31
C ALA A 444 5.61 -2.15 1.53
N SER A 445 6.02 -1.97 0.28
CA SER A 445 5.40 -1.04 -0.66
C SER A 445 5.35 -1.65 -2.05
N LEU A 446 4.25 -1.42 -2.76
CA LEU A 446 3.98 -2.00 -4.07
C LEU A 446 3.73 -0.89 -5.10
N SER A 447 4.44 -0.96 -6.22
CA SER A 447 4.24 -0.08 -7.38
C SER A 447 3.46 -0.75 -8.50
N TYR A 448 2.95 0.07 -9.41
CA TYR A 448 2.14 -0.35 -10.55
C TYR A 448 2.80 -1.40 -11.45
N ASP A 449 4.12 -1.28 -11.64
CA ASP A 449 4.92 -2.20 -12.46
C ASP A 449 5.13 -3.58 -11.82
N GLY A 450 4.52 -3.85 -10.67
CA GLY A 450 4.63 -5.13 -9.98
C GLY A 450 5.83 -5.24 -9.07
N ARG A 451 6.56 -4.15 -8.83
CA ARG A 451 7.71 -4.13 -7.92
C ARG A 451 7.25 -3.94 -6.48
N CYS A 452 7.53 -4.93 -5.65
CA CYS A 452 7.37 -4.88 -4.21
C CYS A 452 8.75 -4.65 -3.56
N VAL A 453 8.84 -3.63 -2.71
CA VAL A 453 10.06 -3.33 -1.95
C VAL A 453 9.72 -3.39 -0.47
N VAL A 454 10.48 -4.19 0.28
CA VAL A 454 10.38 -4.28 1.74
C VAL A 454 11.50 -3.47 2.36
N ASN A 455 11.15 -2.52 3.21
CA ASN A 455 12.10 -1.62 3.86
C ASN A 455 11.92 -1.68 5.38
N SER A 456 12.99 -1.31 6.08
CA SER A 456 12.96 -1.17 7.53
C SER A 456 13.15 0.28 7.97
N VAL A 457 12.61 0.59 9.15
CA VAL A 457 12.80 1.86 9.86
C VAL A 457 14.30 2.00 10.20
N PRO A 458 14.92 3.16 9.93
CA PRO A 458 16.33 3.37 10.22
C PRO A 458 16.68 3.06 11.69
N THR A 459 17.79 2.36 11.90
CA THR A 459 18.20 1.90 13.25
C THR A 459 18.39 3.05 14.24
N GLU A 460 18.86 4.21 13.77
CA GLU A 460 18.97 5.43 14.58
C GLU A 460 17.63 5.84 15.19
N GLN A 461 16.55 5.75 14.40
CA GLN A 461 15.23 6.08 14.87
C GLN A 461 14.66 5.00 15.78
N LYS A 462 14.94 3.73 15.47
CA LYS A 462 14.59 2.61 16.34
C LYS A 462 15.18 2.78 17.74
N TYR A 463 16.45 3.17 17.86
CA TYR A 463 17.07 3.44 19.16
C TYR A 463 16.46 4.65 19.87
N LYS A 464 16.12 5.74 19.16
CA LYS A 464 15.47 6.91 19.76
C LYS A 464 14.07 6.64 20.32
N ILE A 465 13.37 5.64 19.78
CA ILE A 465 12.02 5.26 20.24
C ILE A 465 12.10 4.26 21.40
N LEU A 466 13.13 3.40 21.42
CA LEU A 466 13.31 2.37 22.44
C LEU A 466 14.04 2.84 23.71
N LEU A 467 14.83 3.91 23.61
CA LEU A 467 15.59 4.53 24.71
C LEU A 467 14.90 5.79 25.19
#